data_AF-A0A9E0Y645-F1
#
_entry.id   AF-A0A9E0Y645-F1
#
_cell.length_a   1.000
_cell.length_b   1.000
_cell.length_c   1.000
_cell.angle_alpha   90.00
_cell.angle_beta   90.00
_cell.angle_gamma   90.00
#
_symmetry.space_group_name_H-M   'P 1'
#
loop_
_entity.id
_entity.type
_entity.pdbx_description
1 polymer ?
#
loop_
_entity_poly.entity_id
_entity_poly.type
_entity_poly.pdbx_seq_one_letter_code
_entity_poly.pdbx_strand_id
1 'polypeptide(L)'
;MHKYPKHYEDVFERALSALRNMAGDAKFKGISVADFAAQVERSMGSRRRLRDLDDETIRELTNRENEDLKTLAMLADIVDGVVGHEDFGDDSALYEALGYVRKSQRKSGLTRKKRKPEETK
;
A
#
# COMPACT_ATOMS: atom_id res chain seq x y z
N MET A 1 14.87 -26.77 -31.47
CA MET A 1 13.81 -25.74 -31.44
C MET A 1 14.42 -24.45 -30.90
N HIS A 2 14.46 -23.39 -31.69
CA HIS A 2 14.92 -22.09 -31.22
C HIS A 2 13.78 -21.46 -30.41
N LYS A 3 13.88 -21.46 -29.07
CA LYS A 3 12.87 -20.82 -28.21
C LYS A 3 12.94 -19.31 -28.43
N TYR A 4 11.83 -18.71 -28.84
CA TYR A 4 11.71 -17.25 -28.83
C TYR A 4 11.79 -16.75 -27.39
N PRO A 5 12.49 -15.63 -27.13
CA PRO A 5 12.55 -15.08 -25.78
C PRO A 5 11.16 -14.62 -25.34
N LYS A 6 10.80 -14.91 -24.08
CA LYS A 6 9.46 -14.62 -23.53
C LYS A 6 9.33 -13.15 -23.10
N HIS A 7 10.44 -12.50 -22.80
CA HIS A 7 10.50 -11.12 -22.34
C HIS A 7 11.16 -10.22 -23.39
N TYR A 8 10.63 -9.00 -23.57
CA TYR A 8 11.18 -8.04 -24.53
C TYR A 8 12.64 -7.67 -24.23
N GLU A 9 13.05 -7.72 -22.97
CA GLU A 9 14.41 -7.43 -22.49
C GLU A 9 15.39 -8.44 -23.11
N ASP A 10 15.09 -9.74 -22.99
CA ASP A 10 15.85 -10.82 -23.61
C ASP A 10 15.92 -10.67 -25.14
N VAL A 11 14.82 -10.23 -25.77
CA VAL A 11 14.80 -9.99 -27.23
C VAL A 11 15.78 -8.88 -27.60
N PHE A 12 15.77 -7.77 -26.87
CA PHE A 12 16.62 -6.62 -27.14
C PHE A 12 18.10 -6.92 -26.87
N GLU A 13 18.41 -7.56 -25.75
CA GLU A 13 19.78 -7.95 -25.40
C GLU A 13 20.35 -8.93 -26.43
N ARG A 14 19.58 -9.95 -26.82
CA ARG A 14 20.01 -10.91 -27.84
C ARG A 14 20.23 -10.25 -29.18
N ALA A 15 19.33 -9.38 -29.62
CA ALA A 15 19.46 -8.65 -30.88
C ALA A 15 20.68 -7.72 -30.86
N LEU A 16 20.86 -6.96 -29.78
CA LEU A 16 21.98 -6.04 -29.63
C LEU A 16 23.33 -6.78 -29.58
N SER A 17 23.40 -7.91 -28.88
CA SER A 17 24.58 -8.78 -28.84
C SER A 17 24.93 -9.34 -30.22
N ALA A 18 23.94 -9.89 -30.93
CA ALA A 18 24.15 -10.40 -32.28
C ALA A 18 24.63 -9.29 -33.25
N LEU A 19 24.00 -8.12 -33.22
CA LEU A 19 24.37 -6.99 -34.06
C LEU A 19 25.80 -6.50 -33.77
N ARG A 20 26.18 -6.36 -32.50
CA ARG A 20 27.53 -5.96 -32.10
C ARG A 20 28.59 -6.94 -32.58
N ASN A 21 28.33 -8.24 -32.48
CA ASN A 21 29.32 -9.27 -32.81
C ASN A 21 29.45 -9.52 -34.31
N MET A 22 28.36 -9.40 -35.06
CA MET A 22 28.32 -9.81 -36.47
C MET A 22 28.35 -8.63 -37.45
N ALA A 23 27.89 -7.45 -37.03
CA ALA A 23 27.64 -6.33 -37.92
C ALA A 23 27.73 -4.96 -37.21
N GLY A 24 28.72 -4.79 -36.33
CA GLY A 24 28.86 -3.62 -35.45
C GLY A 24 28.87 -2.27 -36.19
N ASP A 25 29.54 -2.23 -37.34
CA ASP A 25 29.69 -1.01 -38.17
C ASP A 25 28.59 -0.87 -39.25
N ALA A 26 27.70 -1.86 -39.38
CA ALA A 26 26.68 -1.86 -40.40
C ALA A 26 25.52 -0.90 -40.06
N LYS A 27 24.87 -0.40 -41.11
CA LYS A 27 23.61 0.33 -41.02
C LYS A 27 22.49 -0.45 -41.69
N PHE A 28 21.40 -0.65 -40.96
CA PHE A 28 20.22 -1.35 -41.46
C PHE A 28 19.09 -0.34 -41.63
N LYS A 29 18.66 -0.09 -42.88
CA LYS A 29 17.70 0.98 -43.22
C LYS A 29 18.08 2.35 -42.61
N GLY A 30 19.39 2.65 -42.58
CA GLY A 30 19.92 3.89 -42.02
C GLY A 30 20.14 3.91 -40.50
N ILE A 31 19.68 2.89 -39.78
CA ILE A 31 19.86 2.76 -38.32
C ILE A 31 21.20 2.08 -38.04
N SER A 32 22.07 2.72 -37.25
CA SER A 32 23.30 2.11 -36.78
C SER A 32 23.08 1.24 -35.53
N VAL A 33 24.03 0.35 -35.24
CA VAL A 33 24.02 -0.42 -33.97
C VAL A 33 24.02 0.51 -32.75
N ALA A 34 24.69 1.67 -32.83
CA ALA A 34 24.69 2.67 -31.77
C ALA A 34 23.30 3.30 -31.55
N ASP A 35 22.57 3.64 -32.62
CA ASP A 35 21.22 4.18 -32.53
C ASP A 35 20.25 3.17 -31.89
N PHE A 36 20.37 1.91 -32.30
CA PHE A 36 19.58 0.82 -31.71
C PHE A 36 19.92 0.61 -30.22
N ALA A 37 21.21 0.60 -29.86
CA ALA A 37 21.65 0.50 -28.48
C ALA A 37 21.07 1.63 -27.60
N ALA A 38 21.09 2.86 -28.09
CA ALA A 38 20.51 4.00 -27.39
C ALA A 38 18.98 3.85 -27.18
N GLN A 39 18.27 3.28 -28.16
CA GLN A 39 16.84 2.99 -28.01
C GLN A 39 16.55 1.87 -27.02
N VAL A 40 17.38 0.82 -27.00
CA VAL A 40 17.31 -0.25 -25.99
C VAL A 40 17.51 0.34 -24.60
N GLU A 41 18.51 1.21 -24.40
CA GLU A 41 18.73 1.86 -23.11
C GLU A 41 17.55 2.71 -22.65
N ARG A 42 16.94 3.50 -23.55
CA ARG A 42 15.71 4.24 -23.23
C ARG A 42 14.58 3.29 -22.79
N SER A 43 14.43 2.16 -23.49
CA SER A 43 13.41 1.16 -23.17
C SER A 43 13.66 0.48 -21.81
N MET A 44 14.92 0.18 -21.49
CA MET A 44 15.30 -0.40 -20.19
C MET A 44 15.21 0.63 -19.06
N GLY A 45 15.49 1.90 -19.35
CA GLY A 45 15.37 3.01 -18.41
C GLY A 45 13.97 3.12 -17.79
N SER A 46 12.92 3.07 -18.62
CA SER A 46 11.54 3.13 -18.11
C SER A 46 11.19 1.94 -17.19
N ARG A 47 11.72 0.76 -17.47
CA ARG A 47 11.50 -0.44 -16.64
C ARG A 47 12.22 -0.37 -15.30
N ARG A 48 13.44 0.18 -15.28
CA ARG A 48 14.15 0.49 -14.03
C ARG A 48 13.34 1.50 -13.21
N ARG A 49 12.89 2.59 -13.84
CA ARG A 49 12.08 3.61 -13.17
C ARG A 49 10.79 3.06 -12.56
N LEU A 50 10.10 2.14 -13.25
CA LEU A 50 8.90 1.51 -12.70
C LEU A 50 9.20 0.67 -11.45
N ARG A 51 10.33 -0.04 -11.41
CA ARG A 51 10.75 -0.78 -10.21
C ARG A 51 11.06 0.16 -9.05
N ASP A 52 11.78 1.26 -9.32
CA ASP A 52 12.08 2.25 -8.30
C ASP A 52 10.80 2.86 -7.71
N LEU A 53 9.80 3.14 -8.55
CA LEU A 53 8.50 3.67 -8.12
C LEU A 53 7.66 2.66 -7.32
N ASP A 54 7.76 1.37 -7.63
CA ASP A 54 7.09 0.32 -6.88
C ASP A 54 7.68 0.20 -5.46
N ASP A 55 9.01 0.22 -5.36
CA ASP A 55 9.73 0.24 -4.07
C ASP A 55 9.38 1.49 -3.25
N GLU A 56 9.30 2.65 -3.89
CA GLU A 56 8.88 3.92 -3.27
C GLU A 56 7.43 3.84 -2.77
N THR A 57 6.53 3.26 -3.56
CA THR A 57 5.13 3.08 -3.20
C THR A 57 4.98 2.17 -1.97
N ILE A 58 5.70 1.06 -1.92
CA ILE A 58 5.69 0.12 -0.79
C ILE A 58 6.22 0.81 0.48
N ARG A 59 7.27 1.62 0.35
CA ARG A 59 7.83 2.38 1.46
C ARG A 59 6.83 3.40 2.00
N GLU A 60 6.22 4.19 1.13
CA GLU A 60 5.27 5.21 1.56
C GLU A 60 3.97 4.62 2.12
N LEU A 61 3.54 3.45 1.61
CA LEU A 61 2.43 2.71 2.20
C LEU A 61 2.74 2.32 3.66
N THR A 62 3.95 1.79 3.89
CA THR A 62 4.43 1.41 5.22
C THR A 62 4.54 2.62 6.15
N ASN A 63 5.09 3.75 5.65
CA ASN A 63 5.18 4.99 6.41
C ASN A 63 3.79 5.48 6.83
N ARG A 64 2.84 5.52 5.88
CA ARG A 64 1.46 5.93 6.14
C ARG A 64 0.83 5.08 7.23
N GLU A 65 0.90 3.75 7.12
CA GLU A 65 0.33 2.84 8.12
C GLU A 65 0.92 3.08 9.51
N ASN A 66 2.23 3.29 9.61
CA ASN A 66 2.89 3.58 10.88
C ASN A 66 2.46 4.94 11.48
N GLU A 67 2.34 5.99 10.67
CA GLU A 67 1.91 7.30 11.14
C GLU A 67 0.42 7.34 11.49
N ASP A 68 -0.42 6.61 10.75
CA ASP A 68 -1.84 6.44 11.07
C ASP A 68 -2.01 5.74 12.42
N LEU A 69 -1.24 4.68 12.70
CA LEU A 69 -1.27 3.99 13.99
C LEU A 69 -0.89 4.91 15.16
N LYS A 70 0.13 5.77 14.97
CA LYS A 70 0.51 6.77 15.99
C LYS A 70 -0.60 7.80 16.19
N THR A 71 -1.21 8.27 15.11
CA THR A 71 -2.31 9.24 15.16
C THR A 71 -3.52 8.64 15.86
N LEU A 72 -3.84 7.37 15.61
CA LEU A 72 -4.92 6.66 16.29
C LEU A 72 -4.64 6.46 17.78
N ALA A 73 -3.39 6.18 18.17
CA ALA A 73 -3.00 6.12 19.57
C ALA A 73 -3.20 7.48 20.27
N MET A 74 -2.76 8.58 19.64
CA MET A 74 -2.99 9.92 20.17
C MET A 74 -4.48 10.27 20.27
N LEU A 75 -5.29 9.86 19.29
CA LEU A 75 -6.73 10.05 19.34
C LEU A 75 -7.36 9.30 20.51
N ALA A 76 -6.91 8.08 20.80
CA ALA A 76 -7.38 7.32 21.95
C ALA A 76 -7.05 8.04 23.27
N ASP A 77 -5.83 8.56 23.43
CA ASP A 77 -5.44 9.34 24.62
C ASP A 77 -6.30 10.60 24.78
N ILE A 78 -6.59 11.30 23.68
CA ILE A 78 -7.47 12.47 23.68
C ILE A 78 -8.88 12.07 24.13
N VAL A 79 -9.41 10.97 23.62
CA VAL A 79 -10.75 10.47 23.97
C VAL A 79 -10.81 10.09 25.44
N ASP A 80 -9.80 9.42 25.98
CA ASP A 80 -9.70 9.13 27.41
C ASP A 80 -9.67 10.42 28.24
N GLY A 81 -8.93 11.43 27.78
CA GLY A 81 -8.93 12.78 28.36
C GLY A 81 -10.33 13.43 28.35
N VAL A 82 -11.06 13.36 27.24
CA VAL A 82 -12.44 13.88 27.13
C VAL A 82 -13.37 13.19 28.10
N VAL A 83 -13.25 11.86 28.28
CA VAL A 83 -14.07 11.11 29.24
C VAL A 83 -13.80 11.54 30.68
N GLY A 84 -12.55 11.88 31.02
CA GLY A 84 -12.14 12.30 32.36
C GLY A 84 -12.22 13.80 32.64
N HIS A 85 -12.60 14.63 31.67
CA HIS A 85 -12.61 16.09 31.81
C HIS A 85 -13.85 16.59 32.57
N GLU A 86 -13.73 17.69 33.33
CA GLU A 86 -14.82 18.25 34.13
C GLU A 86 -15.93 18.88 33.27
N ASP A 87 -15.55 19.70 32.27
CA ASP A 87 -16.51 20.34 31.34
C ASP A 87 -17.00 19.42 30.20
N PHE A 88 -16.32 18.30 29.99
CA PHE A 88 -16.68 17.31 28.97
C PHE A 88 -16.98 15.97 29.64
N GLY A 89 -17.04 14.89 28.86
CA GLY A 89 -17.34 13.56 29.39
C GLY A 89 -17.86 12.62 28.32
N ASP A 90 -18.10 11.37 28.72
CA ASP A 90 -18.62 10.29 27.88
C ASP A 90 -20.07 10.49 27.39
N ASP A 91 -20.74 11.57 27.81
CA ASP A 91 -22.08 11.97 27.38
C ASP A 91 -22.12 13.35 26.68
N SER A 92 -20.96 13.98 26.48
CA SER A 92 -20.82 15.30 25.89
C SER A 92 -21.06 15.33 24.37
N ALA A 93 -21.39 16.50 23.83
CA ALA A 93 -21.52 16.69 22.38
C ALA A 93 -20.19 16.51 21.62
N LEU A 94 -19.06 16.83 22.26
CA LEU A 94 -17.74 16.61 21.70
C LEU A 94 -17.46 15.11 21.51
N TYR A 95 -17.80 14.28 22.50
CA TYR A 95 -17.61 12.83 22.42
C TYR A 95 -18.39 12.21 21.25
N GLU A 96 -19.62 12.67 21.00
CA GLU A 96 -20.40 12.26 19.82
C GLU A 96 -19.81 12.77 18.50
N ALA A 97 -19.34 14.03 18.46
CA ALA A 97 -18.72 14.60 17.27
C ALA A 97 -17.42 13.89 16.87
N LEU A 98 -16.70 13.30 17.83
CA LEU A 98 -15.56 12.42 17.58
C LEU A 98 -15.96 11.04 17.01
N GLY A 99 -17.26 10.77 16.86
CA GLY A 99 -17.79 9.53 16.29
C GLY A 99 -18.12 8.44 17.32
N TYR A 100 -18.01 8.73 18.62
CA TYR A 100 -18.32 7.77 19.68
C TYR A 100 -19.79 7.85 20.10
N VAL A 101 -20.36 6.72 20.53
CA VAL A 101 -21.72 6.69 21.07
C VAL A 101 -21.69 7.14 22.53
N ARG A 102 -22.47 8.18 22.85
CA ARG A 102 -22.63 8.73 24.20
C ARG A 102 -23.13 7.68 25.20
N LYS A 103 -22.69 7.77 26.46
CA LYS A 103 -23.04 6.81 27.50
C LYS A 103 -24.55 6.65 27.70
N SER A 104 -25.31 7.74 27.73
CA SER A 104 -26.78 7.71 27.89
C SER A 104 -27.49 6.99 26.74
N GLN A 105 -26.89 6.96 25.56
CA GLN A 105 -27.43 6.34 24.36
C GLN A 105 -27.00 4.87 24.21
N ARG A 106 -25.98 4.41 24.96
CA ARG A 106 -25.57 3.01 24.98
C ARG A 106 -26.65 2.18 25.65
N LYS A 107 -27.42 1.42 24.87
CA LYS A 107 -28.35 0.42 25.42
C LYS A 107 -27.54 -0.62 26.19
N SER A 108 -27.71 -0.64 27.51
CA SER A 108 -27.19 -1.71 28.38
C SER A 108 -27.88 -3.02 28.01
N GLY A 109 -27.32 -3.74 27.04
CA GLY A 109 -27.86 -5.00 26.53
C GLY A 109 -27.66 -6.20 27.46
N LEU A 110 -27.16 -6.01 28.69
CA LEU A 110 -26.84 -7.11 29.59
C LEU A 110 -28.05 -7.50 30.46
N THR A 111 -29.05 -8.14 29.85
CA THR A 111 -30.08 -8.87 30.62
C THR A 111 -29.52 -10.21 31.13
N ARG A 112 -29.15 -10.29 32.41
CA ARG A 112 -28.91 -11.59 33.08
C ARG A 112 -30.25 -12.32 33.27
N LYS A 113 -30.55 -13.32 32.43
CA LYS A 113 -31.69 -14.22 32.67
C LYS A 113 -31.42 -15.05 33.93
N LYS A 114 -32.23 -14.89 34.98
CA LYS A 114 -32.21 -15.78 36.15
C LYS A 114 -32.74 -17.16 35.73
N ARG A 115 -32.02 -18.24 36.03
CA ARG A 115 -32.56 -19.62 35.93
C ARG A 115 -33.72 -19.74 36.93
N LYS A 116 -34.89 -20.23 36.47
CA LYS A 116 -35.98 -20.61 37.37
C LYS A 116 -35.51 -21.79 38.24
N PRO A 117 -35.85 -21.82 39.54
CA PRO A 117 -35.61 -23.00 40.36
C PRO A 117 -36.39 -24.18 39.79
N GLU A 118 -35.71 -25.32 39.60
CA GLU A 118 -36.35 -26.59 39.27
C GLU A 118 -37.16 -27.05 40.48
N GLU A 119 -38.47 -27.14 40.35
CA GLU A 119 -39.34 -27.82 41.32
C GLU A 119 -39.08 -29.33 41.21
N THR A 120 -38.38 -29.88 42.19
CA THR A 120 -38.28 -31.32 42.42
C THR A 120 -39.66 -31.86 42.82
N LYS A 121 -40.22 -32.73 41.98
CA LYS A 121 -41.30 -33.65 42.35
C LYS A 121 -40.73 -35.05 42.56
#